data_AF-A0A3A4YSU5-F1
#
_entry.id   AF-A0A3A4YSU5-F1
#
_cell.length_a   1.000
_cell.length_b   1.000
_cell.length_c   1.000
_cell.angle_alpha   90.00
_cell.angle_beta   90.00
_cell.angle_gamma   90.00
#
_symmetry.space_group_name_H-M   'P 1'
#
loop_
_entity.id
_entity.type
_entity.pdbx_description
1 polymer ?
#
loop_
_entity_poly.entity_id
_entity_poly.type
_entity_poly.pdbx_seq_one_letter_code
_entity_poly.pdbx_strand_id
1 'polypeptide(L)'
;MAAFGALLTPEILDGDTLSAVKRMVRHETSRFNRDPPYSNSDKKDSKAEENAWNANVLVLAQAMMPNISDLKWVRRRASQWLASAYSRPSDLINQRSVDGRPIAQWLGGYNMFEDGYVYNHGRIHPDYIAAIELQLWNVLFLSVVRQEIPQAADWNVDVAYRCLVDYEWTSPPFKTPGGTIYVDGEAKVHYPQGTDWSPMRVDNFFALDVLVSVLGLDQKVSTKGDAWALLRADYMLKMQSREGTGQLFIPADQFNFAPKESFAALHFCYAYLALWLKQHDRISPIRNWLTPTQ
;
A
#
# COMPACT_ATOMS: atom_id res chain seq x y z
N MET A 1 -8.60 9.75 2.41
CA MET A 1 -9.82 9.01 2.84
C MET A 1 -11.11 9.70 2.41
N ALA A 2 -11.42 10.93 2.85
CA ALA A 2 -12.69 11.60 2.48
C ALA A 2 -12.94 11.68 0.96
N ALA A 3 -11.90 11.96 0.17
CA ALA A 3 -11.99 11.99 -1.29
C ALA A 3 -12.34 10.64 -1.92
N PHE A 4 -11.83 9.53 -1.37
CA PHE A 4 -12.16 8.20 -1.90
C PHE A 4 -13.59 7.79 -1.54
N GLY A 5 -14.06 8.11 -0.32
CA GLY A 5 -15.48 7.94 0.02
C GLY A 5 -16.39 8.70 -0.95
N ALA A 6 -16.06 9.96 -1.25
CA ALA A 6 -16.81 10.75 -2.25
C ALA A 6 -16.73 10.18 -3.68
N LEU A 7 -15.65 9.50 -4.04
CA LEU A 7 -15.52 8.79 -5.32
C LEU A 7 -16.42 7.56 -5.38
N LEU A 8 -16.60 6.85 -4.27
CA LEU A 8 -17.44 5.65 -4.18
C LEU A 8 -18.93 5.97 -4.18
N THR A 9 -19.32 7.07 -3.55
CA THR A 9 -20.73 7.44 -3.35
C THR A 9 -21.00 8.88 -3.81
N PRO A 10 -20.73 9.24 -5.08
CA PRO A 10 -21.00 10.60 -5.56
C PRO A 10 -22.49 10.95 -5.51
N GLU A 11 -23.37 9.96 -5.60
CA GLU A 11 -24.83 10.11 -5.64
C GLU A 11 -25.47 10.52 -4.31
N ILE A 12 -24.78 10.31 -3.18
CA ILE A 12 -25.27 10.72 -1.86
C ILE A 12 -24.77 12.11 -1.46
N LEU A 13 -23.90 12.72 -2.26
CA LEU A 13 -23.37 14.06 -2.02
C LEU A 13 -24.12 15.08 -2.88
N ASP A 14 -24.48 16.22 -2.30
CA ASP A 14 -24.94 17.35 -3.10
C ASP A 14 -23.81 17.90 -3.99
N GLY A 15 -24.22 18.64 -5.04
CA GLY A 15 -23.29 19.16 -6.05
C GLY A 15 -22.22 20.08 -5.47
N ASP A 16 -22.54 20.84 -4.42
CA ASP A 16 -21.61 21.76 -3.78
C ASP A 16 -20.55 21.03 -2.97
N THR A 17 -20.94 19.98 -2.23
CA THR A 17 -20.07 19.11 -1.46
C THR A 17 -19.13 18.33 -2.38
N LEU A 18 -19.66 17.70 -3.44
CA LEU A 18 -18.82 17.01 -4.41
C LEU A 18 -17.82 17.98 -5.08
N SER A 19 -18.26 19.20 -5.40
CA SER A 19 -17.38 20.24 -5.94
C SER A 19 -16.32 20.68 -4.94
N ALA A 20 -16.66 20.80 -3.65
CA ALA A 20 -15.70 21.12 -2.59
C ALA A 20 -14.64 20.03 -2.43
N VAL A 21 -15.03 18.75 -2.46
CA VAL A 21 -14.08 17.63 -2.41
C VAL A 21 -13.15 17.65 -3.61
N LYS A 22 -13.67 17.86 -4.83
CA LYS A 22 -12.83 17.98 -6.04
C LYS A 22 -11.85 19.15 -5.94
N ARG A 23 -12.28 20.31 -5.42
CA ARG A 23 -11.40 21.47 -5.16
C ARG A 23 -10.31 21.16 -4.15
N MET A 24 -10.64 20.45 -3.06
CA MET A 24 -9.66 20.00 -2.07
C MET A 24 -8.63 19.06 -2.70
N VAL A 25 -9.06 18.03 -3.43
CA VAL A 25 -8.15 17.09 -4.12
C VAL A 25 -7.25 17.83 -5.11
N ARG A 26 -7.81 18.80 -5.85
CA ARG A 26 -7.03 19.65 -6.76
C ARG A 26 -6.00 20.50 -6.01
N HIS A 27 -6.38 21.11 -4.90
CA HIS A 27 -5.47 21.89 -4.07
C HIS A 27 -4.30 21.04 -3.58
N GLU A 28 -4.59 19.85 -3.03
CA GLU A 28 -3.55 18.93 -2.56
C GLU A 28 -2.64 18.47 -3.70
N THR A 29 -3.21 18.15 -4.86
CA THR A 29 -2.46 17.78 -6.07
C THR A 29 -1.42 18.85 -6.47
N SER A 30 -1.75 20.13 -6.30
CA SER A 30 -0.85 21.23 -6.67
C SER A 30 0.44 21.30 -5.83
N ARG A 31 0.50 20.59 -4.71
CA ARG A 31 1.67 20.57 -3.82
C ARG A 31 2.80 19.68 -4.35
N PHE A 32 2.51 18.78 -5.29
CA PHE A 32 3.47 17.81 -5.81
C PHE A 32 4.32 18.36 -6.96
N ASN A 33 4.74 19.62 -6.90
CA ASN A 33 5.68 20.22 -7.85
C ASN A 33 7.14 19.88 -7.58
N ARG A 34 7.45 19.32 -6.40
CA ARG A 34 8.80 18.85 -6.02
C ARG A 34 8.95 17.34 -6.15
N ASP A 35 10.13 16.90 -6.57
CA ASP A 35 10.44 15.48 -6.69
C ASP A 35 10.23 14.73 -5.38
N PRO A 36 9.82 13.45 -5.43
CA PRO A 36 9.64 12.66 -4.23
C PRO A 36 10.96 12.55 -3.45
N PRO A 37 10.91 12.57 -2.11
CA PRO A 37 12.09 12.37 -1.27
C PRO A 37 12.58 10.92 -1.34
N TYR A 38 13.88 10.75 -1.09
CA TYR A 38 14.56 9.45 -1.02
C TYR A 38 15.36 9.32 0.28
N SER A 39 15.25 8.18 0.96
CA SER A 39 16.02 7.90 2.18
C SER A 39 17.46 7.48 1.89
N ASN A 40 17.72 6.81 0.75
CA ASN A 40 19.07 6.40 0.32
C ASN A 40 19.88 5.70 1.43
N SER A 41 19.28 4.70 2.08
CA SER A 41 19.80 3.97 3.26
C SER A 41 19.71 4.69 4.61
N ASP A 42 18.99 5.82 4.74
CA ASP A 42 18.61 6.31 6.07
C ASP A 42 17.83 5.22 6.82
N LYS A 43 18.28 4.93 8.05
CA LYS A 43 17.71 3.91 8.93
C LYS A 43 16.63 4.45 9.86
N LYS A 44 16.34 5.75 9.82
CA LYS A 44 15.30 6.37 10.64
C LYS A 44 13.94 6.41 9.96
N ASP A 45 13.92 6.72 8.68
CA ASP A 45 12.71 7.08 7.94
C ASP A 45 12.93 6.75 6.46
N SER A 46 12.17 5.77 5.95
CA SER A 46 12.36 5.25 4.60
C SER A 46 11.82 6.15 3.51
N LYS A 47 10.91 7.07 3.81
CA LYS A 47 10.06 7.80 2.85
C LYS A 47 9.12 6.93 2.00
N ALA A 48 9.08 5.62 2.24
CA ALA A 48 8.35 4.70 1.39
C ALA A 48 6.83 4.85 1.54
N GLU A 49 6.35 4.82 2.79
CA GLU A 49 4.94 4.97 3.11
C GLU A 49 4.42 6.33 2.67
N GLU A 50 5.14 7.41 2.98
CA GLU A 50 4.71 8.78 2.67
C GLU A 50 4.63 9.00 1.17
N ASN A 51 5.55 8.42 0.39
CA ASN A 51 5.51 8.52 -1.06
C ASN A 51 4.31 7.76 -1.65
N ALA A 52 4.01 6.56 -1.13
CA ALA A 52 2.83 5.79 -1.55
C ALA A 52 1.53 6.51 -1.18
N TRP A 53 1.43 7.04 0.05
CA TRP A 53 0.29 7.85 0.48
C TRP A 53 0.11 9.08 -0.42
N ASN A 54 1.19 9.82 -0.66
CA ASN A 54 1.12 11.04 -1.45
C ASN A 54 0.72 10.77 -2.91
N ALA A 55 1.15 9.65 -3.49
CA ALA A 55 0.71 9.22 -4.81
C ALA A 55 -0.82 9.05 -4.92
N ASN A 56 -1.48 8.59 -3.86
CA ASN A 56 -2.93 8.40 -3.83
C ASN A 56 -3.71 9.67 -4.15
N VAL A 57 -3.21 10.84 -3.74
CA VAL A 57 -3.84 12.14 -4.03
C VAL A 57 -3.85 12.41 -5.54
N LEU A 58 -2.74 12.15 -6.21
CA LEU A 58 -2.58 12.37 -7.65
C LEU A 58 -3.47 11.43 -8.46
N VAL A 59 -3.54 10.15 -8.05
CA VAL A 59 -4.42 9.16 -8.68
C VAL A 59 -5.89 9.50 -8.47
N LEU A 60 -6.28 9.92 -7.25
CA LEU A 60 -7.64 10.38 -6.97
C LEU A 60 -8.02 11.61 -7.80
N ALA A 61 -7.10 12.54 -8.04
CA ALA A 61 -7.36 13.70 -8.88
C ALA A 61 -7.79 13.29 -10.28
N GLN A 62 -7.09 12.33 -10.88
CA GLN A 62 -7.50 11.73 -12.15
C GLN A 62 -8.84 11.01 -12.06
N ALA A 63 -9.01 10.13 -11.06
CA ALA A 63 -10.21 9.33 -10.93
C ALA A 63 -11.48 10.22 -10.82
N MET A 64 -11.39 11.31 -10.06
CA MET A 64 -12.49 12.24 -9.81
C MET A 64 -12.67 13.32 -10.90
N MET A 65 -11.60 13.66 -11.63
CA MET A 65 -11.55 14.74 -12.61
C MET A 65 -10.81 14.29 -13.88
N PRO A 66 -11.36 13.34 -14.65
CA PRO A 66 -10.66 12.74 -15.81
C PRO A 66 -10.38 13.72 -16.95
N ASN A 67 -11.05 14.88 -16.97
CA ASN A 67 -10.88 15.93 -17.98
C ASN A 67 -10.14 17.17 -17.44
N ILE A 68 -9.35 17.02 -16.37
CA ILE A 68 -8.59 18.14 -15.82
C ILE A 68 -7.52 18.63 -16.82
N SER A 69 -7.34 19.95 -16.91
CA SER A 69 -6.53 20.59 -17.96
C SER A 69 -5.06 20.15 -18.01
N ASP A 70 -4.51 19.69 -16.88
CA ASP A 70 -3.13 19.23 -16.74
C ASP A 70 -3.04 17.72 -16.49
N LEU A 71 -4.01 16.92 -16.94
CA LEU A 71 -4.08 15.47 -16.73
C LEU A 71 -2.76 14.75 -17.03
N LYS A 72 -2.08 15.11 -18.13
CA LYS A 72 -0.78 14.51 -18.50
C LYS A 72 0.29 14.73 -17.43
N TRP A 73 0.30 15.91 -16.80
CA TRP A 73 1.20 16.21 -15.70
C TRP A 73 0.82 15.40 -14.46
N VAL A 74 -0.49 15.35 -14.12
CA VAL A 74 -1.00 14.56 -12.98
C VAL A 74 -0.61 13.08 -13.11
N ARG A 75 -0.87 12.46 -14.26
CA ARG A 75 -0.50 11.05 -14.52
C ARG A 75 0.99 10.81 -14.39
N ARG A 76 1.80 11.66 -15.04
CA ARG A 76 3.26 11.54 -15.00
C ARG A 76 3.78 11.66 -13.57
N ARG A 77 3.19 12.55 -12.78
CA ARG A 77 3.59 12.74 -11.39
C ARG A 77 3.15 11.58 -10.50
N ALA A 78 1.93 11.07 -10.69
CA ALA A 78 1.47 9.86 -10.00
C ALA A 78 2.40 8.68 -10.27
N SER A 79 2.76 8.41 -11.54
CA SER A 79 3.72 7.35 -11.89
C SER A 79 5.08 7.54 -11.20
N GLN A 80 5.59 8.77 -11.13
CA GLN A 80 6.87 9.04 -10.48
C GLN A 80 6.82 8.80 -8.95
N TRP A 81 5.77 9.25 -8.29
CA TRP A 81 5.61 9.08 -6.83
C TRP A 81 5.37 7.61 -6.47
N LEU A 82 4.56 6.89 -7.25
CA LEU A 82 4.39 5.43 -7.10
C LEU A 82 5.73 4.71 -7.29
N ALA A 83 6.43 4.96 -8.40
CA ALA A 83 7.72 4.35 -8.68
C ALA A 83 8.75 4.60 -7.56
N SER A 84 8.74 5.80 -6.96
CA SER A 84 9.68 6.16 -5.88
C SER A 84 9.37 5.51 -4.53
N ALA A 85 8.14 5.08 -4.27
CA ALA A 85 7.73 4.72 -2.92
C ALA A 85 8.50 3.50 -2.41
N TYR A 86 8.49 2.40 -3.15
CA TYR A 86 9.24 1.20 -2.80
C TYR A 86 10.35 0.91 -3.82
N SER A 87 11.00 1.94 -4.38
CA SER A 87 12.18 1.74 -5.23
C SER A 87 13.36 1.20 -4.43
N ARG A 88 14.17 0.37 -5.08
CA ARG A 88 15.40 -0.22 -4.53
C ARG A 88 16.65 0.23 -5.31
N PRO A 89 17.88 0.10 -4.78
CA PRO A 89 19.08 0.61 -5.44
C PRO A 89 19.26 0.09 -6.88
N SER A 90 18.95 -1.18 -7.14
CA SER A 90 19.03 -1.78 -8.46
C SER A 90 18.06 -1.18 -9.48
N ASP A 91 17.00 -0.50 -9.05
CA ASP A 91 16.07 0.18 -9.95
C ASP A 91 16.67 1.44 -10.58
N LEU A 92 17.71 2.02 -9.97
CA LEU A 92 18.38 3.22 -10.47
C LEU A 92 19.10 3.03 -11.81
N ILE A 93 19.34 1.77 -12.19
CA ILE A 93 19.96 1.40 -13.47
C ILE A 93 19.05 0.50 -14.32
N ASN A 94 17.90 0.10 -13.78
CA ASN A 94 17.00 -0.84 -14.40
C ASN A 94 16.28 -0.22 -15.61
N GLN A 95 16.40 -0.89 -16.76
CA GLN A 95 15.88 -0.43 -18.05
C GLN A 95 14.47 -0.96 -18.37
N ARG A 96 13.83 -1.71 -17.47
CA ARG A 96 12.45 -2.18 -17.65
C ARG A 96 11.52 -0.98 -17.82
N SER A 97 10.73 -1.00 -18.88
CA SER A 97 9.74 0.05 -19.15
C SER A 97 8.57 -0.04 -18.16
N VAL A 98 8.26 1.09 -17.53
CA VAL A 98 7.14 1.32 -16.61
C VAL A 98 6.49 2.64 -17.00
N ASP A 99 5.21 2.60 -17.37
CA ASP A 99 4.47 3.78 -17.86
C ASP A 99 5.19 4.49 -19.02
N GLY A 100 5.76 3.69 -19.94
CA GLY A 100 6.35 4.17 -21.18
C GLY A 100 7.77 4.72 -21.05
N ARG A 101 8.43 4.55 -19.90
CA ARG A 101 9.84 4.94 -19.69
C ARG A 101 10.58 3.90 -18.85
N PRO A 102 11.89 3.73 -19.03
CA PRO A 102 12.71 2.94 -18.11
C PRO A 102 12.49 3.35 -16.66
N ILE A 103 12.38 2.38 -15.73
CA ILE A 103 12.15 2.68 -14.31
C ILE A 103 13.21 3.62 -13.73
N ALA A 104 14.47 3.45 -14.12
CA ALA A 104 15.58 4.33 -13.74
C ALA A 104 15.32 5.82 -14.04
N GLN A 105 14.52 6.14 -15.07
CA GLN A 105 14.22 7.52 -15.46
C GLN A 105 13.12 8.18 -14.60
N TRP A 106 12.42 7.41 -13.76
CA TRP A 106 11.50 7.95 -12.76
C TRP A 106 12.20 8.34 -11.46
N LEU A 107 13.38 7.78 -11.21
CA LEU A 107 13.98 7.73 -9.88
C LEU A 107 15.17 8.67 -9.72
N GLY A 108 15.25 9.28 -8.53
CA GLY A 108 16.42 10.03 -8.04
C GLY A 108 17.12 9.36 -6.85
N GLY A 109 16.63 8.20 -6.42
CA GLY A 109 17.11 7.47 -5.26
C GLY A 109 16.23 6.25 -4.95
N TYR A 110 16.40 5.69 -3.76
CA TYR A 110 15.64 4.52 -3.29
C TYR A 110 15.16 4.67 -1.85
N ASN A 111 14.09 3.94 -1.55
CA ASN A 111 13.39 3.96 -0.25
C ASN A 111 13.24 2.57 0.38
N MET A 112 13.60 1.53 -0.37
CA MET A 112 13.59 0.13 0.07
C MET A 112 14.96 -0.49 -0.19
N PHE A 113 15.37 -1.42 0.67
CA PHE A 113 16.59 -2.20 0.46
C PHE A 113 16.35 -3.29 -0.60
N GLU A 114 17.43 -3.86 -1.16
CA GLU A 114 17.34 -4.82 -2.27
C GLU A 114 16.43 -6.02 -2.00
N ASP A 115 16.43 -6.48 -0.75
CA ASP A 115 15.67 -7.64 -0.29
C ASP A 115 14.22 -7.32 0.11
N GLY A 116 13.79 -6.06 -0.02
CA GLY A 116 12.39 -5.68 0.18
C GLY A 116 12.06 -5.08 1.54
N TYR A 117 12.99 -5.07 2.49
CA TYR A 117 12.77 -4.46 3.79
C TYR A 117 12.98 -2.95 3.76
N VAL A 118 12.31 -2.25 4.67
CA VAL A 118 12.47 -0.82 4.91
C VAL A 118 12.84 -0.57 6.36
N TYR A 119 13.61 0.48 6.60
CA TYR A 119 13.79 1.00 7.95
C TYR A 119 12.77 2.11 8.21
N ASN A 120 12.09 2.05 9.34
CA ASN A 120 11.29 3.16 9.83
C ASN A 120 11.32 3.22 11.35
N HIS A 121 11.18 4.42 11.92
CA HIS A 121 11.36 4.67 13.36
C HIS A 121 12.66 4.09 13.93
N GLY A 122 13.74 4.06 13.13
CA GLY A 122 15.05 3.58 13.59
C GLY A 122 15.24 2.06 13.54
N ARG A 123 14.34 1.29 12.93
CA ARG A 123 14.41 -0.18 12.88
C ARG A 123 13.84 -0.76 11.59
N ILE A 124 14.21 -1.98 11.24
CA ILE A 124 13.49 -2.75 10.22
C ILE A 124 12.07 -2.96 10.71
N HIS A 125 11.11 -2.49 9.91
CA HIS A 125 9.75 -2.33 10.40
C HIS A 125 8.73 -3.07 9.51
N PRO A 126 8.31 -4.29 9.90
CA PRO A 126 7.32 -5.08 9.16
C PRO A 126 6.05 -4.32 8.77
N ASP A 127 5.48 -3.52 9.66
CA ASP A 127 4.32 -2.68 9.33
C ASP A 127 4.54 -1.72 8.16
N TYR A 128 5.75 -1.17 8.02
CA TYR A 128 6.10 -0.25 6.93
C TYR A 128 6.55 -0.98 5.67
N ILE A 129 6.96 -2.25 5.77
CA ILE A 129 7.06 -3.12 4.60
C ILE A 129 5.64 -3.39 4.09
N ALA A 130 4.72 -3.75 4.99
CA ALA A 130 3.33 -4.03 4.65
C ALA A 130 2.56 -2.80 4.13
N ALA A 131 2.97 -1.58 4.52
CA ALA A 131 2.40 -0.34 4.01
C ALA A 131 2.57 -0.14 2.49
N ILE A 132 3.28 -1.03 1.78
CA ILE A 132 3.27 -1.09 0.32
C ILE A 132 1.86 -1.28 -0.26
N GLU A 133 0.92 -1.81 0.54
CA GLU A 133 -0.50 -1.86 0.17
C GLU A 133 -1.07 -0.49 -0.21
N LEU A 134 -0.50 0.61 0.29
CA LEU A 134 -0.91 1.96 -0.08
C LEU A 134 -0.75 2.23 -1.57
N GLN A 135 0.25 1.61 -2.24
CA GLN A 135 0.36 1.66 -3.70
C GLN A 135 -0.82 0.93 -4.36
N LEU A 136 -1.23 -0.21 -3.80
CA LEU A 136 -2.31 -1.05 -4.33
C LEU A 136 -3.70 -0.43 -4.13
N TRP A 137 -3.88 0.53 -3.21
CA TRP A 137 -5.13 1.27 -3.12
C TRP A 137 -5.48 1.98 -4.43
N ASN A 138 -4.48 2.38 -5.22
CA ASN A 138 -4.67 3.00 -6.53
C ASN A 138 -5.33 2.06 -7.56
N VAL A 139 -5.11 0.75 -7.43
CA VAL A 139 -5.81 -0.27 -8.21
C VAL A 139 -7.32 -0.17 -7.94
N LEU A 140 -7.70 -0.06 -6.67
CA LEU A 140 -9.09 0.05 -6.25
C LEU A 140 -9.72 1.37 -6.72
N PHE A 141 -9.02 2.49 -6.52
CA PHE A 141 -9.51 3.82 -6.89
C PHE A 141 -9.86 3.92 -8.37
N LEU A 142 -9.02 3.38 -9.24
CA LEU A 142 -9.22 3.44 -10.69
C LEU A 142 -10.19 2.36 -11.17
N SER A 143 -10.22 1.19 -10.52
CA SER A 143 -11.16 0.11 -10.86
C SER A 143 -12.61 0.51 -10.63
N VAL A 144 -12.93 1.22 -9.54
CA VAL A 144 -14.33 1.63 -9.26
C VAL A 144 -14.88 2.61 -10.30
N VAL A 145 -14.01 3.39 -10.94
CA VAL A 145 -14.37 4.32 -12.04
C VAL A 145 -14.00 3.79 -13.42
N ARG A 146 -13.63 2.52 -13.55
CA ARG A 146 -13.29 1.85 -14.82
C ARG A 146 -12.17 2.53 -15.62
N GLN A 147 -11.19 3.10 -14.91
CA GLN A 147 -10.03 3.73 -15.52
C GLN A 147 -8.83 2.78 -15.48
N GLU A 148 -7.92 2.93 -16.44
CA GLU A 148 -6.65 2.18 -16.49
C GLU A 148 -5.78 2.48 -15.29
N ILE A 149 -5.07 1.45 -14.80
CA ILE A 149 -4.16 1.54 -13.65
C ILE A 149 -2.72 1.72 -14.16
N PRO A 150 -1.91 2.64 -13.61
CA PRO A 150 -0.51 2.78 -14.00
C PRO A 150 0.30 1.54 -13.66
N GLN A 151 1.26 1.18 -14.51
CA GLN A 151 2.22 0.10 -14.23
C GLN A 151 3.07 0.38 -12.99
N ALA A 152 3.21 1.64 -12.58
CA ALA A 152 3.91 1.96 -11.34
C ALA A 152 3.14 1.53 -10.08
N ALA A 153 1.82 1.25 -10.15
CA ALA A 153 0.99 0.97 -8.97
C ALA A 153 1.33 -0.35 -8.26
N ASP A 154 1.93 -1.32 -8.96
CA ASP A 154 2.35 -2.61 -8.40
C ASP A 154 3.89 -2.78 -8.38
N TRP A 155 4.63 -1.70 -8.65
CA TRP A 155 6.09 -1.77 -8.72
C TRP A 155 6.69 -2.22 -7.38
N ASN A 156 7.56 -3.25 -7.45
CA ASN A 156 8.23 -3.91 -6.33
C ASN A 156 7.32 -4.52 -5.24
N VAL A 157 6.01 -4.67 -5.50
CA VAL A 157 5.11 -5.36 -4.56
C VAL A 157 5.54 -6.80 -4.33
N ASP A 158 5.98 -7.50 -5.38
CA ASP A 158 6.50 -8.86 -5.27
C ASP A 158 7.77 -8.95 -4.41
N VAL A 159 8.64 -7.95 -4.47
CA VAL A 159 9.88 -7.88 -3.69
C VAL A 159 9.58 -7.67 -2.20
N ALA A 160 8.75 -6.67 -1.87
CA ALA A 160 8.39 -6.38 -0.48
C ALA A 160 7.57 -7.53 0.13
N TYR A 161 6.63 -8.09 -0.62
CA TYR A 161 5.81 -9.19 -0.14
C TYR A 161 6.65 -10.46 0.09
N ARG A 162 7.61 -10.77 -0.80
CA ARG A 162 8.59 -11.84 -0.56
C ARG A 162 9.45 -11.59 0.68
N CYS A 163 9.76 -10.33 1.00
CA CYS A 163 10.46 -10.01 2.25
C CYS A 163 9.66 -10.42 3.49
N LEU A 164 8.35 -10.19 3.46
CA LEU A 164 7.46 -10.60 4.55
C LEU A 164 7.37 -12.12 4.68
N VAL A 165 7.25 -12.83 3.55
CA VAL A 165 6.96 -14.27 3.55
C VAL A 165 8.22 -15.13 3.69
N ASP A 166 9.28 -14.84 2.93
CA ASP A 166 10.38 -15.79 2.69
C ASP A 166 11.77 -15.29 3.10
N TYR A 167 11.91 -14.02 3.50
CA TYR A 167 13.23 -13.51 3.87
C TYR A 167 13.60 -13.92 5.30
N GLU A 168 14.68 -14.69 5.40
CA GLU A 168 15.18 -15.26 6.66
C GLU A 168 16.05 -14.26 7.44
N TRP A 169 15.63 -13.95 8.67
CA TRP A 169 16.36 -13.08 9.59
C TRP A 169 17.16 -13.91 10.59
N THR A 170 18.47 -14.07 10.37
CA THR A 170 19.34 -14.86 11.26
C THR A 170 19.56 -14.18 12.63
N SER A 171 19.25 -14.89 13.72
CA SER A 171 19.60 -14.48 15.08
C SER A 171 20.95 -15.10 15.50
N PRO A 172 21.94 -14.33 15.97
CA PRO A 172 22.05 -12.85 16.02
C PRO A 172 22.47 -12.23 14.66
N PRO A 173 22.27 -10.90 14.44
CA PRO A 173 21.91 -9.85 15.39
C PRO A 173 20.40 -9.61 15.56
N PHE A 174 19.55 -10.29 14.79
CA PHE A 174 18.10 -10.15 14.91
C PHE A 174 17.56 -10.91 16.13
N LYS A 175 16.35 -10.55 16.56
CA LYS A 175 15.72 -11.15 17.75
C LYS A 175 15.54 -12.66 17.60
N THR A 176 15.91 -13.42 18.64
CA THR A 176 15.69 -14.87 18.74
C THR A 176 14.19 -15.21 18.59
N PRO A 177 13.84 -16.30 17.88
CA PRO A 177 14.73 -17.31 17.27
C PRO A 177 15.33 -16.91 15.90
N GLY A 178 15.05 -15.72 15.40
CA GLY A 178 15.21 -15.39 13.98
C GLY A 178 14.04 -15.95 13.16
N GLY A 179 14.25 -16.13 11.86
CA GLY A 179 13.24 -16.68 10.95
C GLY A 179 12.63 -15.61 10.05
N THR A 180 11.55 -15.96 9.35
CA THR A 180 10.77 -15.06 8.50
C THR A 180 9.88 -14.11 9.32
N ILE A 181 9.42 -13.02 8.69
CA ILE A 181 8.44 -12.11 9.32
C ILE A 181 7.08 -12.80 9.43
N TYR A 182 6.61 -13.46 8.37
CA TYR A 182 5.42 -14.30 8.42
C TYR A 182 5.84 -15.69 8.88
N VAL A 183 5.40 -16.07 10.07
CA VAL A 183 5.74 -17.35 10.69
C VAL A 183 4.65 -18.37 10.34
N ASP A 184 5.05 -19.53 9.83
CA ASP A 184 4.14 -20.58 9.40
C ASP A 184 3.12 -20.94 10.49
N GLY A 185 1.84 -20.87 10.13
CA GLY A 185 0.73 -21.17 11.05
C GLY A 185 0.42 -20.09 12.08
N GLU A 186 1.12 -18.95 12.08
CA GLU A 186 0.86 -17.82 12.97
C GLU A 186 0.25 -16.61 12.26
N ALA A 187 -0.84 -16.08 12.82
CA ALA A 187 -1.47 -14.86 12.32
C ALA A 187 -0.62 -13.60 12.60
N LYS A 188 0.02 -13.58 13.78
CA LYS A 188 0.96 -12.53 14.17
C LYS A 188 2.25 -12.67 13.39
N VAL A 189 3.01 -11.58 13.34
CA VAL A 189 4.30 -11.55 12.64
C VAL A 189 5.47 -11.50 13.61
N HIS A 190 6.58 -12.08 13.20
CA HIS A 190 7.87 -11.88 13.84
C HIS A 190 8.40 -10.49 13.49
N TYR A 191 8.93 -9.79 14.50
CA TYR A 191 9.55 -8.49 14.36
C TYR A 191 11.06 -8.60 14.59
N PRO A 192 11.90 -8.67 13.52
CA PRO A 192 13.34 -8.95 13.63
C PRO A 192 14.10 -7.98 14.55
N GLN A 193 13.62 -6.74 14.67
CA GLN A 193 14.17 -5.72 15.55
C GLN A 193 13.15 -5.19 16.58
N GLY A 194 12.02 -5.88 16.76
CA GLY A 194 10.89 -5.40 17.55
C GLY A 194 9.99 -4.38 16.82
N THR A 195 9.00 -3.87 17.54
CA THR A 195 8.01 -2.88 17.04
C THR A 195 7.71 -1.88 18.15
N ASP A 196 7.41 -0.65 17.77
CA ASP A 196 6.87 0.40 18.66
C ASP A 196 5.36 0.63 18.44
N TRP A 197 4.72 -0.14 17.55
CA TRP A 197 3.27 -0.16 17.41
C TRP A 197 2.62 -1.14 18.38
N SER A 198 2.49 -2.40 17.96
CA SER A 198 2.02 -3.50 18.79
C SER A 198 2.30 -4.83 18.08
N PRO A 199 2.79 -5.85 18.80
CA PRO A 199 2.93 -7.20 18.24
C PRO A 199 1.57 -7.88 17.96
N MET A 200 0.47 -7.28 18.40
CA MET A 200 -0.90 -7.78 18.19
C MET A 200 -1.53 -7.25 16.90
N ARG A 201 -0.87 -6.32 16.22
CA ARG A 201 -1.38 -5.72 14.98
C ARG A 201 -1.24 -6.69 13.81
N VAL A 202 -2.37 -6.99 13.15
CA VAL A 202 -2.44 -7.89 11.98
C VAL A 202 -3.31 -7.36 10.84
N ASP A 203 -4.03 -6.26 11.05
CA ASP A 203 -5.06 -5.73 10.15
C ASP A 203 -4.49 -5.21 8.82
N ASN A 204 -3.34 -4.54 8.86
CA ASN A 204 -2.62 -4.12 7.66
C ASN A 204 -2.04 -5.29 6.87
N PHE A 205 -1.49 -6.29 7.55
CA PHE A 205 -0.99 -7.48 6.89
C PHE A 205 -2.13 -8.23 6.20
N PHE A 206 -3.28 -8.39 6.87
CA PHE A 206 -4.48 -8.97 6.28
C PHE A 206 -4.90 -8.25 4.99
N ALA A 207 -4.99 -6.92 4.99
CA ALA A 207 -5.39 -6.18 3.80
C ALA A 207 -4.37 -6.33 2.66
N LEU A 208 -3.06 -6.26 2.95
CA LEU A 208 -2.03 -6.56 1.97
C LEU A 208 -2.16 -7.96 1.39
N ASP A 209 -2.33 -8.99 2.24
CA ASP A 209 -2.43 -10.38 1.80
C ASP A 209 -3.63 -10.60 0.86
N VAL A 210 -4.78 -9.99 1.18
CA VAL A 210 -5.96 -10.01 0.32
C VAL A 210 -5.65 -9.32 -0.99
N LEU A 211 -5.03 -8.14 -0.97
CA LEU A 211 -4.71 -7.38 -2.18
C LEU A 211 -3.76 -8.14 -3.11
N VAL A 212 -2.67 -8.70 -2.58
CA VAL A 212 -1.71 -9.45 -3.41
C VAL A 212 -2.30 -10.75 -3.95
N SER A 213 -3.15 -11.44 -3.19
CA SER A 213 -3.86 -12.63 -3.67
C SER A 213 -4.91 -12.29 -4.74
N VAL A 214 -5.66 -11.20 -4.53
CA VAL A 214 -6.66 -10.73 -5.49
C VAL A 214 -6.01 -10.37 -6.83
N LEU A 215 -4.87 -9.70 -6.78
CA LEU A 215 -4.14 -9.19 -7.94
C LEU A 215 -3.15 -10.19 -8.54
N GLY A 216 -2.96 -11.36 -7.92
CA GLY A 216 -1.99 -12.36 -8.39
C GLY A 216 -0.54 -11.91 -8.26
N LEU A 217 -0.22 -11.11 -7.24
CA LEU A 217 1.12 -10.57 -6.97
C LEU A 217 1.95 -11.44 -6.00
N ASP A 218 1.38 -12.54 -5.53
CA ASP A 218 1.96 -13.49 -4.57
C ASP A 218 2.55 -14.75 -5.25
N GLN A 219 2.79 -14.71 -6.56
CA GLN A 219 3.20 -15.90 -7.31
C GLN A 219 4.61 -16.38 -6.97
N LYS A 220 5.46 -15.48 -6.45
CA LYS A 220 6.88 -15.74 -6.15
C LYS A 220 7.18 -16.03 -4.66
N VAL A 221 6.15 -16.33 -3.87
CA VAL A 221 6.31 -16.66 -2.46
C VAL A 221 5.89 -18.09 -2.14
N SER A 222 6.46 -18.65 -1.05
CA SER A 222 6.17 -20.00 -0.57
C SER A 222 4.71 -20.20 -0.17
N THR A 223 4.16 -19.27 0.60
CA THR A 223 2.76 -19.28 1.07
C THR A 223 1.99 -18.11 0.47
N LYS A 224 0.86 -18.40 -0.18
CA LYS A 224 0.03 -17.42 -0.90
C LYS A 224 -0.75 -16.50 0.05
N GLY A 225 -1.14 -15.34 -0.46
CA GLY A 225 -1.81 -14.32 0.34
C GLY A 225 -3.18 -14.73 0.85
N ASP A 226 -3.92 -15.55 0.12
CA ASP A 226 -5.22 -16.06 0.61
C ASP A 226 -5.06 -16.92 1.87
N ALA A 227 -4.04 -17.77 1.93
CA ALA A 227 -3.74 -18.58 3.12
C ALA A 227 -3.43 -17.69 4.34
N TRP A 228 -2.60 -16.66 4.16
CA TRP A 228 -2.29 -15.71 5.23
C TRP A 228 -3.49 -14.86 5.65
N ALA A 229 -4.28 -14.40 4.68
CA ALA A 229 -5.48 -13.61 4.92
C ALA A 229 -6.50 -14.38 5.75
N LEU A 230 -6.74 -15.66 5.45
CA LEU A 230 -7.66 -16.52 6.22
C LEU A 230 -7.20 -16.69 7.66
N LEU A 231 -5.91 -16.96 7.86
CA LEU A 231 -5.32 -17.12 9.19
C LEU A 231 -5.48 -15.85 10.04
N ARG A 232 -5.27 -14.67 9.43
CA ARG A 232 -5.43 -13.37 10.09
C ARG A 232 -6.89 -13.00 10.32
N ALA A 233 -7.80 -13.36 9.41
CA ALA A 233 -9.23 -13.18 9.60
C ALA A 233 -9.74 -13.94 10.84
N ASP A 234 -9.38 -15.23 10.97
CA ASP A 234 -9.72 -16.04 12.15
C ASP A 234 -9.16 -15.44 13.45
N TYR A 235 -7.94 -14.91 13.40
CA TYR A 235 -7.32 -14.26 14.54
C TYR A 235 -8.04 -12.96 14.93
N MET A 236 -8.40 -12.13 13.95
CA MET A 236 -9.14 -10.88 14.21
C MET A 236 -10.55 -11.15 14.74
N LEU A 237 -11.25 -12.18 14.26
CA LEU A 237 -12.53 -12.60 14.84
C LEU A 237 -12.37 -13.01 16.31
N LYS A 238 -11.31 -13.75 16.65
CA LYS A 238 -10.97 -14.05 18.05
C LYS A 238 -10.70 -12.76 18.83
N MET A 239 -9.97 -11.79 18.26
CA MET A 239 -9.71 -10.51 18.90
C MET A 239 -11.00 -9.75 19.22
N GLN A 240 -11.94 -9.68 18.27
CA GLN A 240 -13.24 -9.02 18.45
C GLN A 240 -14.12 -9.72 19.48
N SER A 241 -13.98 -11.05 19.64
CA SER A 241 -14.76 -11.83 20.61
C SER A 241 -14.30 -11.69 22.07
N ARG A 242 -13.14 -11.05 22.31
CA ARG A 242 -12.58 -10.89 23.67
C ARG A 242 -13.44 -10.02 24.58
N GLU A 243 -14.18 -9.09 23.99
CA GLU A 243 -14.99 -8.09 24.68
C GLU A 243 -16.39 -8.02 24.07
N GLY A 244 -17.39 -7.55 24.83
CA GLY A 244 -18.77 -7.44 24.34
C GLY A 244 -19.03 -6.37 23.28
N THR A 245 -18.02 -5.55 22.96
CA THR A 245 -18.12 -4.39 22.06
C THR A 245 -17.61 -4.66 20.64
N GLY A 246 -16.94 -5.79 20.40
CA GLY A 246 -16.46 -6.17 19.06
C GLY A 246 -15.26 -5.38 18.53
N GLN A 247 -14.59 -4.59 19.39
CA GLN A 247 -13.37 -3.86 19.03
C GLN A 247 -12.21 -4.81 18.75
N LEU A 248 -11.32 -4.42 17.84
CA LEU A 248 -10.12 -5.21 17.59
C LEU A 248 -9.12 -5.05 18.71
N PHE A 249 -8.84 -3.83 19.17
CA PHE A 249 -7.73 -3.57 20.08
C PHE A 249 -8.22 -3.22 21.48
N ILE A 250 -7.65 -3.91 22.47
CA ILE A 250 -7.88 -3.63 23.90
C ILE A 250 -6.64 -2.96 24.51
N PRO A 251 -6.74 -2.29 25.67
CA PRO A 251 -5.59 -1.66 26.31
C PRO A 251 -4.39 -2.60 26.53
N ALA A 252 -4.65 -3.88 26.80
CA ALA A 252 -3.62 -4.90 26.98
C ALA A 252 -2.78 -5.18 25.73
N ASP A 253 -3.29 -4.86 24.53
CA ASP A 253 -2.54 -5.00 23.27
C ASP A 253 -1.47 -3.91 23.09
N GLN A 254 -1.47 -2.88 23.95
CA GLN A 254 -0.51 -1.76 23.95
C GLN A 254 -0.41 -1.00 22.62
N PHE A 255 -1.43 -1.09 21.76
CA PHE A 255 -1.46 -0.34 20.51
C PHE A 255 -1.95 1.09 20.75
N ASN A 256 -1.00 1.99 21.03
CA ASN A 256 -1.27 3.39 21.38
C ASN A 256 -1.43 4.30 20.15
N PHE A 257 -2.19 3.84 19.15
CA PHE A 257 -2.55 4.62 17.98
C PHE A 257 -4.00 5.08 18.10
N ALA A 258 -4.21 6.40 18.19
CA ALA A 258 -5.54 6.96 18.47
C ALA A 258 -6.62 6.48 17.49
N PRO A 259 -6.41 6.46 16.16
CA PRO A 259 -7.43 6.02 15.21
C PRO A 259 -7.38 4.51 14.90
N LYS A 260 -6.79 3.66 15.75
CA LYS A 260 -6.59 2.22 15.49
C LYS A 260 -7.82 1.46 14.99
N GLU A 261 -8.99 1.67 15.59
CA GLU A 261 -10.23 0.99 15.16
C GLU A 261 -10.69 1.48 13.78
N SER A 262 -10.69 2.80 13.56
CA SER A 262 -11.04 3.37 12.25
C SER A 262 -10.04 3.00 11.15
N PHE A 263 -8.77 2.81 11.51
CA PHE A 263 -7.73 2.42 10.57
C PHE A 263 -7.84 0.94 10.20
N ALA A 264 -8.13 0.07 11.17
CA ALA A 264 -8.43 -1.33 10.87
C ALA A 264 -9.71 -1.48 10.04
N ALA A 265 -10.75 -0.69 10.33
CA ALA A 265 -11.96 -0.65 9.51
C ALA A 265 -11.66 -0.24 8.05
N LEU A 266 -10.71 0.68 7.84
CA LEU A 266 -10.26 1.06 6.50
C LEU A 266 -9.61 -0.11 5.76
N HIS A 267 -8.72 -0.86 6.42
CA HIS A 267 -8.11 -2.07 5.85
C HIS A 267 -9.18 -3.10 5.44
N PHE A 268 -10.20 -3.29 6.27
CA PHE A 268 -11.31 -4.19 5.95
C PHE A 268 -12.13 -3.71 4.75
N CYS A 269 -12.39 -2.41 4.65
CA CYS A 269 -13.07 -1.82 3.50
C CYS A 269 -12.29 -2.07 2.20
N TYR A 270 -10.96 -1.89 2.21
CA TYR A 270 -10.15 -2.14 1.02
C TYR A 270 -10.04 -3.62 0.66
N ALA A 271 -9.86 -4.49 1.65
CA ALA A 271 -9.87 -5.94 1.44
C ALA A 271 -11.21 -6.41 0.86
N TYR A 272 -12.33 -5.96 1.44
CA TYR A 272 -13.66 -6.26 0.93
C TYR A 272 -13.86 -5.74 -0.49
N LEU A 273 -13.49 -4.48 -0.77
CA LEU A 273 -13.63 -3.90 -2.09
C LEU A 273 -12.79 -4.66 -3.13
N ALA A 274 -11.58 -5.08 -2.80
CA ALA A 274 -10.72 -5.88 -3.67
C ALA A 274 -11.39 -7.22 -4.03
N LEU A 275 -11.91 -7.93 -3.03
CA LEU A 275 -12.64 -9.19 -3.23
C LEU A 275 -13.90 -8.99 -4.07
N TRP A 276 -14.67 -7.94 -3.78
CA TRP A 276 -15.88 -7.61 -4.53
C TRP A 276 -15.57 -7.30 -5.99
N LEU A 277 -14.53 -6.49 -6.26
CA LEU A 277 -14.08 -6.18 -7.61
C LEU A 277 -13.64 -7.45 -8.36
N LYS A 278 -12.89 -8.34 -7.70
CA LYS A 278 -12.46 -9.62 -8.29
C LYS A 278 -13.65 -10.50 -8.65
N GLN A 279 -14.59 -10.68 -7.73
CA GLN A 279 -15.77 -11.54 -7.92
C GLN A 279 -16.66 -11.08 -9.09
N HIS A 280 -16.64 -9.80 -9.42
CA HIS A 280 -17.45 -9.20 -10.48
C HIS A 280 -16.66 -8.88 -11.75
N ASP A 281 -15.43 -9.38 -11.88
CA ASP A 281 -14.52 -9.10 -13.00
C ASP A 281 -14.36 -7.58 -13.25
N ARG A 282 -14.21 -6.82 -12.17
CA ARG A 282 -14.19 -5.35 -12.19
C ARG A 282 -12.84 -4.69 -11.95
N ILE A 283 -11.80 -5.48 -11.76
CA ILE A 283 -10.43 -4.95 -11.65
C ILE A 283 -10.02 -4.41 -13.01
N SER A 284 -9.69 -3.12 -13.07
CA SER A 284 -9.19 -2.49 -14.29
C SER A 284 -7.84 -3.08 -14.70
N PRO A 285 -7.48 -3.03 -15.99
CA PRO A 285 -6.17 -3.51 -16.43
C PRO A 285 -5.05 -2.57 -15.99
N ILE A 286 -3.91 -3.15 -15.61
CA ILE A 286 -2.64 -2.44 -15.40
C ILE A 286 -1.97 -2.22 -16.76
N ARG A 287 -1.75 -0.95 -17.13
CA ARG A 287 -1.23 -0.55 -18.44
C ARG A 287 -0.40 0.72 -18.33
N ASN A 288 0.38 0.98 -19.37
CA ASN A 288 1.01 2.29 -19.54
C ASN A 288 -0.08 3.35 -19.81
N TRP A 289 -0.55 4.00 -18.76
CA TRP A 289 -1.61 4.99 -18.84
C TRP A 289 -1.16 6.37 -19.39
N LEU A 290 0.13 6.55 -19.72
CA LEU A 290 0.65 7.78 -20.32
C LEU A 290 0.48 7.82 -21.84
N THR A 291 0.23 6.66 -22.44
CA THR A 291 -0.20 6.51 -23.83
C THR A 291 -1.45 5.64 -23.79
N PRO A 292 -2.65 6.25 -23.76
CA PRO A 292 -3.89 5.48 -23.87
C PRO A 292 -3.81 4.60 -25.11
N THR A 293 -4.10 3.30 -24.95
CA THR A 293 -4.33 2.46 -26.13
C THR A 293 -5.47 3.06 -26.94
N GLN A 294 -5.24 3.25 -28.25
CA GLN A 294 -6.29 3.61 -29.20
C GLN A 294 -7.44 2.61 -29.15
#